data_AF-A0A9E0A387-F1
#
_entry.id   AF-A0A9E0A387-F1
#
_cell.length_a   1.000
_cell.length_b   1.000
_cell.length_c   1.000
_cell.angle_alpha   90.00
_cell.angle_beta   90.00
_cell.angle_gamma   90.00
#
_symmetry.space_group_name_H-M   'P 1'
#
loop_
_entity.id
_entity.type
_entity.pdbx_description
1 polymer ?
#
loop_
_entity_poly.entity_id
_entity_poly.type
_entity_poly.pdbx_seq_one_letter_code
_entity_poly.pdbx_strand_id
1 'polypeptide(L)' 'VCPTHAIRFTEKETILYPEIDRQYCIGCGACQLACPTTPRSIVVHARPEHKKAQKYIHPETSGESRTSSDQDFPF' A
#
# COMPACT_ATOMS: atom_id res chain seq x y z
N VAL A 1 3.87 -1.79 -7.03
CA VAL A 1 4.69 -2.49 -6.00
C VAL A 1 4.00 -2.54 -4.64
N CYS A 2 3.49 -1.42 -4.10
CA CYS A 2 2.85 -1.45 -2.78
C CYS A 2 1.54 -2.25 -2.79
N PRO A 3 1.39 -3.32 -1.98
CA PRO A 3 0.18 -4.15 -1.98
C PRO A 3 -1.01 -3.47 -1.28
N THR A 4 -0.77 -2.45 -0.45
CA THR A 4 -1.82 -1.75 0.32
C THR A 4 -2.20 -0.40 -0.27
N HIS A 5 -1.72 -0.09 -1.48
CA HIS A 5 -1.98 1.19 -2.16
C HIS A 5 -1.56 2.43 -1.34
N ALA A 6 -0.56 2.30 -0.47
CA ALA A 6 -0.07 3.40 0.37
C ALA A 6 0.82 4.43 -0.37
N ILE A 7 1.22 4.17 -1.61
CA ILE A 7 2.12 5.04 -2.39
C ILE A 7 1.29 5.80 -3.43
N ARG A 8 1.45 7.12 -3.45
CA ARG A 8 0.93 8.03 -4.48
C ARG A 8 2.09 8.79 -5.10
N PHE A 9 1.94 9.25 -6.33
CA PHE A 9 2.93 10.07 -6.99
C PHE A 9 2.38 11.47 -7.18
N THR A 10 3.15 12.48 -6.79
CA THR A 10 2.82 13.90 -6.94
C THR A 10 3.89 14.59 -7.76
N GLU A 11 3.49 15.57 -8.55
CA GLU A 11 4.45 16.37 -9.33
C GLU A 11 5.02 17.48 -8.46
N LYS A 12 6.34 17.54 -8.36
CA LYS A 12 7.05 18.62 -7.65
C LYS A 12 8.21 19.09 -8.50
N GLU A 13 8.27 20.39 -8.80
CA GLU A 13 9.44 21.01 -9.45
C GLU A 13 9.91 20.26 -10.71
N THR A 14 8.97 19.78 -11.55
CA THR A 14 9.20 19.00 -12.79
C THR A 14 9.61 17.53 -12.63
N ILE A 15 9.64 17.00 -11.41
CA ILE A 15 9.89 15.58 -11.14
C ILE A 15 8.67 14.90 -10.49
N LEU A 16 8.49 13.62 -10.80
CA LEU A 16 7.47 12.79 -10.17
C LEU A 16 8.02 12.28 -8.82
N TYR A 17 7.46 12.77 -7.72
CA TYR A 17 7.90 12.44 -6.37
C TYR A 17 6.94 11.43 -5.72
N PRO A 18 7.45 10.34 -5.11
CA PRO A 18 6.60 9.40 -4.39
C PRO A 18 6.22 9.94 -3.01
N GLU A 19 4.93 10.07 -2.76
CA GLU A 19 4.36 10.35 -1.44
C GLU A 19 3.78 9.08 -0.82
N ILE A 20 4.02 8.90 0.48
CA ILE A 20 3.57 7.71 1.21
C ILE A 20 2.57 8.10 2.28
N ASP A 21 1.40 7.50 2.20
CA ASP A 21 0.43 7.56 3.26
C ASP A 21 0.74 6.53 4.34
N ARG A 22 1.34 7.00 5.44
CA ARG A 22 1.84 6.14 6.52
C ARG A 22 0.72 5.37 7.22
N GLN A 23 -0.53 5.80 7.12
CA GLN A 23 -1.64 5.11 7.77
C GLN A 23 -1.95 3.75 7.11
N TYR A 24 -1.66 3.61 5.81
CA TYR A 24 -1.86 2.37 5.05
C TYR A 24 -0.57 1.56 4.85
N CYS A 25 0.58 2.09 5.26
CA CYS A 25 1.88 1.44 5.09
C CYS A 25 2.11 0.37 6.16
N ILE A 26 2.30 -0.88 5.72
CA ILE A 26 2.60 -2.03 6.60
C ILE A 26 4.09 -2.26 6.84
N GLY A 27 4.97 -1.45 6.24
CA GLY A 27 6.42 -1.56 6.46
C GLY A 27 7.10 -2.76 5.80
N CYS A 28 6.52 -3.34 4.74
CA CYS A 28 7.07 -4.55 4.09
C CYS A 28 8.42 -4.37 3.36
N GLY A 29 8.84 -3.12 3.08
CA GLY A 29 10.13 -2.85 2.43
C GLY A 29 10.18 -3.10 0.91
N ALA A 30 9.13 -3.64 0.29
CA ALA A 30 9.12 -3.98 -1.13
C ALA A 30 9.42 -2.77 -2.04
N CYS A 31 8.89 -1.59 -1.70
CA CYS A 31 9.15 -0.36 -2.46
C CYS A 31 10.61 0.13 -2.35
N GLN A 32 11.25 -0.05 -1.19
CA GLN A 32 12.67 0.27 -1.01
C GLN A 32 13.54 -0.66 -1.85
N LEU A 33 13.23 -1.95 -1.88
CA LEU A 33 13.98 -2.94 -2.66
C LEU A 33 13.81 -2.71 -4.17
N ALA A 34 12.59 -2.41 -4.61
CA ALA A 34 12.27 -2.18 -6.02
C ALA A 34 12.79 -0.84 -6.56
N CYS A 35 13.23 0.07 -5.71
CA CYS A 35 13.68 1.41 -6.12
C CYS A 35 15.04 1.30 -6.86
N PRO A 36 15.11 1.68 -8.15
CA PRO A 36 16.34 1.55 -8.94
C PRO A 36 17.34 2.70 -8.73
N THR A 37 16.92 3.79 -8.07
CA THR A 37 17.74 4.99 -7.90
C THR A 37 18.72 4.86 -6.73
N THR A 38 19.86 5.55 -6.86
CA THR A 38 20.86 5.69 -5.79
C THR A 38 21.16 7.17 -5.58
N PRO A 39 20.83 7.76 -4.40
CA PRO A 39 20.17 7.13 -3.25
C PRO A 39 18.71 6.73 -3.54
N ARG A 40 18.20 5.77 -2.76
CA ARG A 40 16.81 5.31 -2.89
C ARG A 40 15.84 6.43 -2.52
N SER A 41 14.78 6.57 -3.30
CA SER A 41 13.73 7.57 -3.04
C SER A 41 12.84 7.22 -1.85
N ILE A 42 12.73 5.93 -1.51
CA ILE A 42 11.92 5.45 -0.37
C ILE A 42 12.81 4.58 0.52
N VAL A 43 12.80 4.89 1.82
CA VAL A 43 13.50 4.13 2.86
C VAL A 43 12.52 3.79 3.98
N VAL A 44 12.48 2.51 4.35
CA VAL A 44 11.64 1.97 5.42
C VAL A 44 12.49 1.83 6.67
N HIS A 45 12.03 2.46 7.75
CA HIS A 45 12.65 2.37 9.07
C HIS A 45 11.72 1.63 10.04
N ALA A 46 12.30 0.73 10.82
CA ALA A 46 11.59 0.10 11.92
C ALA A 46 11.27 1.15 13.00
N ARG A 47 10.07 1.06 13.55
CA ARG A 47 9.68 1.84 14.73
C ARG A 47 9.97 1.02 15.99
N PRO A 48 10.25 1.66 17.14
CA PRO A 48 10.44 0.95 18.40
C PRO A 48 9.20 0.18 18.84
N GLU A 49 8.01 0.66 18.46
CA GLU A 49 6.73 0.02 18.75
C GLU A 49 6.01 -0.35 17.46
N HIS A 50 5.55 -1.60 17.37
CA HIS A 50 4.79 -2.09 16.23
C HIS A 50 3.34 -1.60 16.31
N LYS A 51 2.91 -0.77 15.36
CA LYS A 51 1.53 -0.27 15.25
C LYS A 51 0.79 -0.99 14.13
N LYS A 52 -0.54 -1.05 14.22
CA LYS A 52 -1.40 -1.57 13.14
C LYS A 52 -1.63 -0.49 12.08
N ALA A 53 -1.53 -0.88 10.80
CA ALA A 53 -1.94 -0.05 9.68
C ALA A 53 -3.47 -0.14 9.47
N GLN A 54 -4.04 0.92 8.90
CA GLN A 54 -5.43 0.95 8.47
C GLN A 54 -5.61 0.21 7.14
N LYS A 55 -6.81 -0.29 6.89
CA LYS A 55 -7.18 -0.89 5.60
C LYS A 55 -7.50 0.22 4.62
N TYR A 56 -6.81 0.24 3.48
CA TYR A 56 -7.15 1.13 2.37
C TYR A 56 -8.48 0.68 1.75
N ILE A 57 -9.40 1.62 1.58
CA ILE A 57 -10.69 1.40 0.91
C ILE A 57 -10.62 2.10 -0.44
N HIS A 58 -10.75 1.34 -1.53
CA HIS A 58 -10.75 1.89 -2.87
C HIS A 58 -12.04 2.71 -3.10
N PRO A 59 -11.96 3.92 -3.68
CA PRO A 59 -13.10 4.81 -3.88
C PRO A 59 -14.05 4.42 -5.03
N GLU A 60 -14.15 3.14 -5.41
CA GLU A 60 -15.22 2.64 -6.27
C GLU A 60 -15.54 1.15 -6.02
N THR A 61 -16.67 0.87 -5.35
CA THR A 61 -17.82 0.08 -5.86
C THR A 61 -18.78 -0.15 -4.68
N SER A 62 -19.83 0.66 -4.60
CA SER A 62 -21.13 0.21 -4.08
C SER A 62 -21.63 -0.86 -5.04
N GLY A 63 -21.34 -2.12 -4.74
CA GLY A 63 -21.77 -3.27 -5.52
C GLY A 63 -21.57 -4.50 -4.68
N GLU A 64 -22.62 -4.82 -3.92
CA GLU A 64 -23.02 -6.14 -3.47
C GLU A 64 -21.85 -7.13 -3.30
N SER A 65 -21.41 -7.31 -2.06
CA SER A 65 -21.07 -8.68 -1.67
C SER A 65 -22.36 -9.48 -1.81
N ARG A 66 -22.43 -10.21 -2.93
CA ARG A 66 -23.34 -11.32 -3.16
C ARG A 66 -23.49 -12.07 -1.86
N THR A 67 -24.73 -12.28 -1.43
CA THR A 67 -25.09 -13.29 -0.45
C THR A 67 -24.22 -14.52 -0.68
N SER A 68 -23.43 -14.89 0.32
CA SER A 68 -22.69 -16.14 0.30
C SER A 68 -23.73 -17.26 0.23
N SER A 69 -24.05 -17.75 -0.97
CA SER A 69 -24.47 -19.13 -1.08
C SER A 69 -23.24 -19.95 -0.73
N ASP A 70 -23.27 -20.55 0.45
CA ASP A 70 -22.47 -21.69 0.84
C ASP A 70 -22.57 -22.77 -0.25
N GLN A 71 -21.76 -22.63 -1.30
CA GLN A 71 -21.45 -23.73 -2.19
C GLN A 71 -20.26 -24.39 -1.51
N ASP A 72 -20.54 -25.47 -0.77
CA ASP A 72 -19.53 -26.32 -0.14
C ASP A 72 -18.37 -26.54 -1.10
N PHE A 73 -17.21 -26.01 -0.73
CA PHE A 73 -15.97 -26.19 -1.46
C PHE A 73 -15.63 -27.70 -1.36
N PRO A 74 -15.57 -28.44 -2.47
CA PRO A 74 -15.56 -29.90 -2.44
C PRO A 74 -14.14 -30.46 -2.19
N PHE A 75 -13.43 -29.90 -1.20
CA PHE A 75 -12.19 -30.41 -0.58
C PHE A 75 -12.02 -29.88 0.84
#